data_AF-A0A6M3LC01-F1
#
_entry.id   AF-A0A6M3LC01-F1
#
_cell.length_a   1.000
_cell.length_b   1.000
_cell.length_c   1.000
_cell.angle_alpha   90.00
_cell.angle_beta   90.00
_cell.angle_gamma   90.00
#
_symmetry.space_group_name_H-M   'P 1'
#
loop_
_entity.id
_entity.type
_entity.pdbx_description
1 polymer ?
#
loop_
_entity_poly.entity_id
_entity_poly.type
_entity_poly.pdbx_seq_one_letter_code
_entity_poly.pdbx_strand_id
1 'polypeptide(L)' 'MTPAQMKVVETAMDYVLPWGVYRGKTLDDVKSSYLRTLATNCHDPIVSHYADALWSWRDEMDAHVY' A
#
# COMPACT_ATOMS: atom_id res chain seq x y z
N MET A 1 2.02 -1.84 15.24
CA MET A 1 1.19 -2.64 14.30
C MET A 1 0.80 -4.00 14.90
N THR A 2 -0.43 -4.50 14.70
CA THR A 2 -0.90 -5.82 15.17
C THR A 2 -0.60 -6.94 14.16
N PRO A 3 -0.55 -8.23 14.57
CA PRO A 3 -0.31 -9.34 13.62
C PRO A 3 -1.38 -9.45 12.52
N ALA A 4 -2.62 -9.05 12.80
CA ALA A 4 -3.68 -8.99 11.81
C ALA A 4 -3.40 -7.92 10.73
N GLN A 5 -2.91 -6.74 11.14
CA GLN A 5 -2.54 -5.68 10.20
C GLN A 5 -1.32 -6.06 9.36
N MET A 6 -0.35 -6.77 9.95
CA MET A 6 0.87 -7.19 9.24
C MET A 6 0.52 -8.12 8.07
N LYS A 7 -0.43 -9.04 8.28
CA LYS A 7 -0.96 -9.91 7.21
C LYS A 7 -1.62 -9.12 6.08
N VAL A 8 -2.30 -8.01 6.40
CA VAL A 8 -2.89 -7.12 5.39
C VAL A 8 -1.80 -6.45 4.57
N VAL A 9 -0.71 -6.01 5.19
CA VAL A 9 0.43 -5.42 4.49
C VAL A 9 1.14 -6.44 3.59
N GLU A 10 1.38 -7.66 4.06
CA GLU A 10 1.94 -8.73 3.22
C GLU A 10 1.04 -8.98 1.98
N THR A 11 -0.27 -9.05 2.19
CA THR A 11 -1.23 -9.22 1.09
C THR A 11 -1.24 -8.02 0.14
N ALA A 12 -1.11 -6.81 0.69
CA ALA A 12 -1.03 -5.58 -0.08
C ALA A 12 0.24 -5.56 -0.94
N MET A 13 1.39 -5.99 -0.41
CA MET A 13 2.66 -6.03 -1.14
C MET A 13 2.60 -6.89 -2.39
N ASP A 14 1.92 -8.05 -2.34
CA ASP A 14 1.72 -8.94 -3.48
C ASP A 14 0.57 -8.53 -4.42
N TYR A 15 -0.23 -7.53 -4.04
CA TYR A 15 -1.38 -7.13 -4.84
C TYR A 15 -0.97 -6.44 -6.14
N VAL A 16 -1.31 -7.05 -7.26
CA VAL A 16 -1.06 -6.51 -8.60
C VAL A 16 -2.15 -5.51 -8.99
N LEU A 17 -1.75 -4.29 -9.30
CA LEU A 17 -2.67 -3.25 -9.75
C LEU A 17 -3.26 -3.62 -11.12
N PRO A 18 -4.60 -3.73 -11.24
CA PRO A 18 -5.23 -4.08 -12.52
C PRO A 18 -5.35 -2.88 -13.48
N TRP A 19 -5.13 -1.66 -12.99
CA TRP A 19 -5.36 -0.40 -13.70
C TRP A 19 -4.34 0.69 -13.31
N GLY A 20 -4.38 1.82 -14.01
CA GLY A 20 -3.53 2.99 -13.74
C GLY A 20 -2.14 2.93 -14.38
N VAL A 21 -1.27 3.86 -13.96
CA VAL A 21 0.12 4.00 -14.47
C VAL A 21 1.00 2.83 -14.06
N TYR A 22 0.69 2.20 -12.92
CA TYR A 22 1.40 1.04 -12.38
C TYR A 22 0.68 -0.28 -12.67
N ARG A 23 -0.15 -0.32 -13.73
CA ARG A 23 -0.85 -1.55 -14.12
C ARG A 23 0.13 -2.70 -14.36
N GLY A 24 -0.16 -3.85 -13.75
CA GLY A 24 0.70 -5.04 -13.82
C GLY A 24 1.89 -5.01 -12.86
N LYS A 25 2.06 -3.94 -12.08
CA LYS A 25 3.01 -3.88 -10.98
C LYS A 25 2.32 -4.18 -9.65
N THR A 26 3.10 -4.65 -8.69
CA THR A 26 2.66 -4.84 -7.31
C THR A 26 2.60 -3.50 -6.57
N LEU A 27 1.76 -3.38 -5.54
CA LEU A 27 1.73 -2.16 -4.70
C LEU A 27 3.07 -1.90 -4.02
N ASP A 28 3.91 -2.92 -3.83
CA ASP A 28 5.26 -2.73 -3.31
C ASP A 28 6.22 -2.03 -4.31
N ASP A 29 6.09 -2.25 -5.62
CA ASP A 29 6.93 -1.52 -6.59
C ASP A 29 6.49 -0.04 -6.76
N VAL A 30 5.33 0.30 -6.22
CA VAL A 30 4.71 1.61 -6.38
C VAL A 30 5.27 2.60 -5.36
N LYS A 31 5.50 3.85 -5.79
CA LYS A 31 5.98 4.92 -4.91
C LYS A 31 4.97 5.24 -3.80
N SER A 32 5.46 5.54 -2.59
CA SER A 32 4.61 5.89 -1.44
C SER A 32 3.66 7.08 -1.70
N SER A 33 4.07 8.06 -2.51
CA SER A 33 3.19 9.17 -2.92
C SER A 33 1.98 8.72 -3.75
N TYR A 34 2.14 7.67 -4.56
CA TYR A 34 1.04 7.09 -5.31
C TYR A 34 0.17 6.21 -4.43
N LEU A 35 0.75 5.45 -3.50
CA LEU A 35 -0.01 4.71 -2.47
C LEU A 35 -0.91 5.63 -1.65
N ARG A 36 -0.37 6.78 -1.20
CA ARG A 36 -1.16 7.81 -0.50
C ARG A 36 -2.30 8.33 -1.37
N THR A 37 -2.05 8.52 -2.67
CA THR A 37 -3.09 8.93 -3.62
C THR A 37 -4.19 7.88 -3.75
N LEU A 38 -3.83 6.60 -3.82
CA LEU A 38 -4.77 5.47 -3.86
C LEU A 38 -5.58 5.37 -2.57
N ALA A 39 -4.95 5.49 -1.40
CA ALA A 39 -5.64 5.44 -0.12
C ALA A 39 -6.76 6.49 -0.03
N THR A 40 -6.51 7.72 -0.52
CA THR A 40 -7.48 8.83 -0.44
C THR A 40 -8.46 8.91 -1.61
N ASN A 41 -8.03 8.59 -2.85
CA ASN A 41 -8.82 8.86 -4.06
C ASN A 41 -9.27 7.60 -4.81
N CYS A 42 -8.86 6.40 -4.39
CA CYS A 42 -9.33 5.18 -5.02
C CYS A 42 -10.75 4.87 -4.53
N HIS A 43 -11.67 4.67 -5.49
CA HIS A 43 -13.03 4.24 -5.18
C HIS A 43 -13.11 2.75 -4.78
N ASP A 44 -12.09 1.97 -5.10
CA ASP A 44 -12.02 0.56 -4.73
C ASP A 44 -11.64 0.45 -3.24
N PRO A 45 -12.54 -0.09 -2.39
CA PRO A 45 -12.31 -0.13 -0.95
C PRO A 45 -11.18 -1.08 -0.57
N ILE A 46 -10.91 -2.12 -1.37
CA ILE A 46 -9.84 -3.07 -1.11
C ILE A 46 -8.49 -2.41 -1.41
N VAL A 47 -8.37 -1.78 -2.59
CA VAL A 47 -7.14 -1.08 -2.97
C VAL A 47 -6.85 0.11 -2.05
N SER A 48 -7.88 0.87 -1.68
CA SER A 48 -7.74 1.98 -0.70
C SER A 48 -7.23 1.45 0.64
N HIS A 49 -7.81 0.37 1.17
CA HIS A 49 -7.38 -0.23 2.43
C HIS A 49 -5.95 -0.79 2.39
N TYR A 50 -5.58 -1.49 1.31
CA TYR A 50 -4.23 -2.02 1.11
C TYR A 50 -3.19 -0.90 0.94
N ALA A 51 -3.53 0.13 0.17
CA ALA A 51 -2.65 1.26 -0.03
C ALA A 51 -2.42 2.05 1.27
N ASP A 52 -3.46 2.22 2.09
CA ASP A 52 -3.37 2.85 3.40
C ASP A 52 -2.47 2.05 4.36
N ALA A 53 -2.71 0.75 4.49
CA ALA A 53 -1.92 -0.13 5.36
C ALA A 53 -0.44 -0.17 4.94
N LEU A 54 -0.17 -0.32 3.64
CA LEU A 54 1.19 -0.37 3.10
C LEU A 54 1.91 0.98 3.23
N TRP A 55 1.20 2.10 2.99
CA TRP A 55 1.76 3.44 3.15
C TRP A 55 2.11 3.72 4.62
N SER A 56 1.20 3.42 5.56
CA SER A 56 1.44 3.58 6.99
C SER A 56 2.63 2.74 7.46
N TRP A 57 2.72 1.48 7.02
CA TRP A 57 3.84 0.61 7.35
C TRP A 57 5.18 1.14 6.82
N ARG A 58 5.20 1.69 5.60
CA ARG A 58 6.40 2.32 5.04
C ARG A 58 6.83 3.56 5.81
N ASP A 59 5.87 4.39 6.21
CA ASP A 59 6.13 5.59 7.03
C ASP A 59 6.71 5.20 8.40
N GLU A 60 6.15 4.17 9.05
CA GLU A 60 6.69 3.59 10.28
C GLU A 60 8.11 3.02 10.09
N MET A 61 8.36 2.29 8.99
CA MET A 61 9.69 1.74 8.70
C MET A 61 10.74 2.81 8.38
N ASP A 62 10.37 3.85 7.61
CA ASP A 62 11.25 4.98 7.28
C ASP A 62 11.61 5.79 8.54
N ALA A 63 10.64 5.98 9.44
CA ALA A 63 10.86 6.64 10.74
C ALA A 63 11.82 5.87 11.67
N HIS A 64 11.99 4.56 11.48
CA HIS A 64 12.90 3.71 12.26
C HIS A 64 14.33 3.66 11.70
N VAL A 65 14.64 4.37 10.61
CA VAL A 65 15.99 4.41 9.99
C VAL A 65 16.88 5.53 10.58
N TYR A 66 16.47 6.22 11.65
CA TYR A 66 17.24 7.30 12.28
C TYR A 66 17.70 6.99 13.72
#